data_AF-A0A853JGG1-F1
#
_entry.id   AF-A0A853JGG1-F1
#
_cell.length_a   1.000
_cell.length_b   1.000
_cell.length_c   1.000
_cell.angle_alpha   90.00
_cell.angle_beta   90.00
_cell.angle_gamma   90.00
#
_symmetry.space_group_name_H-M   'P 1'
#
loop_
_entity.id
_entity.type
_entity.pdbx_description
1 polymer ?
#
loop_
_entity_poly.entity_id
_entity_poly.type
_entity_poly.pdbx_seq_one_letter_code
_entity_poly.pdbx_strand_id
1 'polypeptide(L)'
;MPHRDSRLAAPGPDEPGPAQALGAMPKIRVALGLLLYLASCLGLLIAPAYITLPLTAYSADFVASHGPRIPAFSSLALLVMPRAWLICFSVLAASVVLAFLAFRKVEDRDTRLYWIGVLANINFYTVLLMFGMVLIGFFLLPRLANGV
;
A
#
# COMPACT_ATOMS: atom_id res chain seq x y z
N MET A 1 -46.74 60.21 6.50
CA MET A 1 -47.08 58.87 5.98
C MET A 1 -45.80 58.16 5.54
N PRO A 2 -45.67 56.84 5.75
CA PRO A 2 -44.59 56.27 6.57
C PRO A 2 -43.70 55.26 5.82
N HIS A 3 -42.68 54.76 6.55
CA HIS A 3 -42.02 53.45 6.40
C HIS A 3 -41.26 53.13 5.11
N ARG A 4 -39.95 52.84 5.24
CA ARG A 4 -39.51 51.44 5.44
C ARG A 4 -38.03 51.36 5.84
N ASP A 5 -37.81 50.97 7.09
CA ASP A 5 -36.55 50.46 7.59
C ASP A 5 -36.16 49.20 6.80
N SER A 6 -35.11 49.29 6.00
CA SER A 6 -34.46 48.13 5.41
C SER A 6 -33.17 47.86 6.18
N ARG A 7 -33.34 47.32 7.39
CA ARG A 7 -32.24 46.69 8.13
C ARG A 7 -31.73 45.52 7.30
N LEU A 8 -30.67 45.75 6.53
CA LEU A 8 -29.80 44.68 6.05
C LEU A 8 -29.20 44.02 7.29
N ALA A 9 -29.74 42.86 7.63
CA ALA A 9 -29.20 41.98 8.64
C ALA A 9 -27.75 41.67 8.27
N ALA A 10 -26.82 42.08 9.15
CA ALA A 10 -25.47 41.58 9.10
C ALA A 10 -25.51 40.05 9.29
N PRO A 11 -24.79 39.27 8.46
CA PRO A 11 -24.69 37.83 8.67
C PRO A 11 -24.03 37.56 10.02
N GLY A 12 -24.63 36.66 10.80
CA GLY A 12 -24.20 36.33 12.15
C GLY A 12 -22.80 35.70 12.20
N PRO A 13 -22.05 35.87 13.30
CA PRO A 13 -20.63 35.52 13.40
C PRO A 13 -20.30 34.02 13.57
N ASP A 14 -21.22 33.09 13.29
CA ASP A 14 -21.08 31.68 13.72
C ASP A 14 -21.16 30.63 12.61
N GLU A 15 -21.27 31.01 11.32
CA GLU A 15 -21.08 30.03 10.24
C GLU A 15 -19.58 29.89 9.93
N PRO A 16 -18.97 28.70 10.12
CA PRO A 16 -17.59 28.46 9.73
C PRO A 16 -17.50 28.63 8.21
N GLY A 17 -17.05 29.80 7.78
CA GLY A 17 -17.02 30.18 6.37
C GLY A 17 -16.22 29.17 5.53
N PRO A 18 -16.48 29.09 4.22
CA PRO A 18 -15.81 28.17 3.29
C PRO A 18 -14.27 28.27 3.32
N ALA A 19 -13.71 29.38 3.82
CA ALA A 19 -12.29 29.57 4.09
C ALA A 19 -11.73 28.61 5.17
N GLN A 20 -12.52 28.24 6.19
CA GLN A 20 -12.10 27.31 7.24
C GLN A 20 -12.09 25.86 6.74
N ALA A 21 -13.01 25.49 5.83
CA ALA A 21 -12.98 24.22 5.09
C ALA A 21 -11.83 24.15 4.07
N LEU A 22 -11.50 25.26 3.42
CA LEU A 22 -10.36 25.36 2.47
C LEU A 22 -8.99 25.22 3.17
N GLY A 23 -8.85 25.72 4.40
CA GLY A 23 -7.59 25.66 5.16
C GLY A 23 -7.24 24.26 5.73
N ALA A 24 -8.24 23.39 5.89
CA ALA A 24 -8.06 22.02 6.41
C ALA A 24 -7.73 20.98 5.33
N MET A 25 -8.21 21.18 4.09
CA MET A 25 -7.96 20.29 2.94
C MET A 25 -6.47 19.95 2.68
N PRO A 26 -5.52 20.90 2.72
CA PRO A 26 -4.11 20.58 2.43
C PRO A 26 -3.42 19.78 3.54
N LYS A 27 -3.89 19.85 4.79
CA LYS A 27 -3.29 19.10 5.93
C LYS A 27 -3.78 17.65 5.96
N ILE A 28 -5.06 17.43 5.71
CA ILE A 28 -5.69 16.10 5.70
C ILE A 28 -5.06 15.22 4.61
N ARG A 29 -4.85 15.76 3.40
CA ARG A 29 -4.22 15.03 2.29
C ARG A 29 -2.79 14.57 2.62
N VAL A 30 -2.01 15.41 3.29
CA VAL A 30 -0.66 15.05 3.75
C VAL A 30 -0.71 13.93 4.79
N ALA A 31 -1.59 14.05 5.78
CA ALA A 31 -1.75 13.04 6.82
C ALA A 31 -2.14 11.68 6.22
N LEU A 32 -3.10 11.65 5.29
CA LEU A 32 -3.50 10.44 4.57
C LEU A 32 -2.36 9.84 3.75
N GLY A 33 -1.62 10.65 2.99
CA GLY A 33 -0.49 10.18 2.19
C GLY A 33 0.61 9.54 3.04
N LEU A 34 0.96 10.18 4.17
CA LEU A 34 1.91 9.64 5.13
C LEU A 34 1.39 8.36 5.80
N LEU A 35 0.12 8.33 6.20
CA LEU A 35 -0.49 7.15 6.83
C LEU A 35 -0.46 5.95 5.87
N LEU A 36 -0.83 6.15 4.61
CA LEU A 36 -0.77 5.11 3.58
C LEU A 36 0.66 4.63 3.34
N TYR A 37 1.62 5.55 3.27
CA TYR A 37 3.03 5.20 3.13
C TYR A 37 3.54 4.39 4.32
N LEU A 38 3.26 4.80 5.56
CA LEU A 38 3.63 4.07 6.77
C LEU A 38 2.98 2.69 6.84
N ALA A 39 1.68 2.59 6.53
CA ALA A 39 0.97 1.33 6.47
C ALA A 39 1.58 0.39 5.43
N SER A 40 1.96 0.91 4.26
CA SER A 40 2.63 0.13 3.21
C SER A 40 4.02 -0.38 3.65
N CYS A 41 4.78 0.44 4.38
CA CYS A 41 6.07 0.05 4.94
C CYS A 41 5.90 -1.04 6.01
N LEU A 42 4.89 -0.89 6.87
CA LEU A 42 4.55 -1.91 7.86
C LEU A 42 4.14 -3.22 7.19
N GLY A 43 3.40 -3.15 6.09
CA GLY A 43 3.10 -4.30 5.24
C GLY A 43 4.36 -5.02 4.77
N LEU A 44 5.36 -4.29 4.27
CA LEU A 44 6.65 -4.88 3.86
C LEU A 44 7.45 -5.48 5.02
N LEU A 45 7.36 -4.90 6.22
CA LEU A 45 8.02 -5.41 7.42
C LEU A 45 7.40 -6.73 7.90
N ILE A 46 6.07 -6.82 7.87
CA ILE A 46 5.32 -7.93 8.44
C ILE A 46 5.13 -9.08 7.44
N ALA A 47 4.92 -8.76 6.15
CA ALA A 47 4.59 -9.75 5.13
C ALA A 47 5.56 -10.94 5.06
N PRO A 48 6.90 -10.78 5.14
CA PRO A 48 7.83 -11.91 5.05
C PRO A 48 7.57 -13.01 6.08
N ALA A 49 7.18 -12.63 7.31
CA ALA A 49 6.85 -13.59 8.36
C ALA A 49 5.66 -14.46 7.93
N TYR A 50 4.60 -13.86 7.38
CA TYR A 50 3.42 -14.58 6.94
C TYR A 50 3.63 -15.36 5.64
N ILE A 51 4.42 -14.82 4.70
CA ILE A 51 4.71 -15.47 3.40
C ILE A 51 5.56 -16.73 3.59
N THR A 52 6.42 -16.76 4.60
CA THR A 52 7.29 -17.91 4.88
C THR A 52 6.64 -18.99 5.74
N LEU A 53 5.54 -18.70 6.44
CA LEU A 53 4.81 -19.69 7.25
C LEU A 53 4.41 -20.95 6.47
N PRO A 54 3.83 -20.87 5.25
CA PRO A 54 3.51 -22.07 4.47
C PRO A 54 4.71 -22.97 4.21
N LEU A 55 5.91 -22.42 4.02
CA LEU A 55 7.13 -23.23 3.82
C LEU A 55 7.57 -23.97 5.08
N THR A 56 7.18 -23.48 6.26
CA THR A 56 7.44 -24.14 7.55
C THR A 56 6.35 -25.13 7.93
N ALA A 57 5.10 -24.88 7.50
CA ALA A 57 3.94 -25.69 7.81
C ALA A 57 3.75 -26.86 6.83
N TYR A 58 4.18 -26.70 5.58
CA TYR A 58 4.06 -27.69 4.51
C TYR A 58 5.46 -28.06 4.00
N SER A 59 5.65 -29.33 3.60
CA SER A 59 6.90 -29.76 2.98
C SER A 59 7.13 -29.05 1.64
N ALA A 60 8.39 -28.94 1.21
CA ALA A 60 8.74 -28.37 -0.09
C ALA A 60 8.04 -29.09 -1.27
N ASP A 61 7.66 -30.36 -1.07
CA ASP A 61 6.98 -31.20 -2.04
C ASP A 61 5.46 -30.98 -2.10
N PHE A 62 4.88 -30.11 -1.27
CA PHE A 62 3.42 -29.88 -1.22
C PHE A 62 2.83 -29.47 -2.58
N VAL A 63 3.56 -28.68 -3.36
CA VAL A 63 3.11 -28.30 -4.71
C VAL A 63 3.10 -29.52 -5.63
N ALA A 64 4.12 -30.38 -5.53
CA ALA A 64 4.24 -31.61 -6.31
C ALA A 64 3.26 -32.72 -5.84
N SER A 65 2.82 -32.68 -4.58
CA SER A 65 1.87 -33.67 -4.05
C SER A 65 0.47 -33.55 -4.66
N HIS A 66 0.15 -32.43 -5.30
CA HIS A 66 -1.11 -32.24 -6.03
C HIS A 66 -1.09 -32.87 -7.43
N GLY A 67 0.08 -33.26 -7.93
CA GLY A 67 0.24 -33.95 -9.21
C GLY A 67 1.48 -33.51 -9.99
N PRO A 68 1.73 -34.14 -11.15
CA PRO A 68 2.97 -33.95 -11.91
C PRO A 68 3.06 -32.59 -12.64
N ARG A 69 1.94 -31.87 -12.81
CA ARG A 69 1.94 -30.58 -13.51
C ARG A 69 2.17 -29.44 -12.51
N ILE A 70 3.29 -28.74 -12.67
CA ILE A 70 3.62 -27.56 -11.87
C ILE A 70 3.58 -26.31 -12.77
N PRO A 71 2.61 -25.41 -12.57
CA PRO A 71 2.54 -24.16 -13.33
C PRO A 71 3.78 -23.29 -13.13
N ALA A 72 4.15 -22.51 -14.16
CA ALA A 72 5.32 -21.63 -14.12
C ALA A 72 5.27 -20.63 -12.96
N PHE A 73 4.09 -20.08 -12.67
CA PHE A 73 3.88 -19.17 -11.55
C PHE A 73 4.08 -19.86 -10.18
N SER A 74 3.66 -21.12 -10.04
CA SER A 74 3.92 -21.93 -8.83
C SER A 74 5.41 -22.22 -8.64
N SER A 75 6.12 -22.53 -9.72
CA SER A 75 7.57 -22.72 -9.69
C SER A 75 8.30 -21.44 -9.27
N LEU A 76 7.87 -20.29 -9.80
CA LEU A 76 8.40 -19.00 -9.41
C LEU A 76 8.11 -18.69 -7.94
N ALA A 77 6.90 -18.98 -7.46
CA ALA A 77 6.53 -18.82 -6.05
C ALA A 77 7.45 -19.62 -5.12
N LEU A 78 7.72 -20.89 -5.42
CA LEU A 78 8.64 -21.74 -4.65
C LEU A 78 10.07 -21.19 -4.61
N LEU A 79 10.53 -20.55 -5.69
CA LEU A 79 11.86 -19.93 -5.76
C LEU A 79 11.93 -18.60 -5.00
N VAL A 80 10.83 -17.86 -4.96
CA VAL A 80 10.74 -16.49 -4.41
C VAL A 80 10.39 -16.48 -2.93
N MET A 81 9.44 -17.31 -2.48
CA MET A 81 8.94 -17.33 -1.10
C MET A 81 10.04 -17.50 -0.03
N PRO A 82 11.06 -18.38 -0.19
CA PRO A 82 12.16 -18.49 0.78
C PRO A 82 12.98 -17.21 0.91
N ARG A 83 12.97 -16.37 -0.13
CA ARG A 83 13.72 -15.10 -0.23
C ARG A 83 12.82 -13.89 -0.01
N ALA A 84 11.58 -14.07 0.44
CA ALA A 84 10.62 -12.98 0.65
C ALA A 84 11.18 -11.87 1.55
N TRP A 85 11.93 -12.24 2.60
CA TRP A 85 12.62 -11.29 3.48
C TRP A 85 13.58 -10.37 2.72
N LEU A 86 14.42 -10.92 1.83
CA LEU A 86 15.36 -10.14 1.03
C LEU A 86 14.64 -9.16 0.10
N ILE A 87 13.54 -9.59 -0.51
CA ILE A 87 12.78 -8.76 -1.45
C ILE A 87 12.04 -7.65 -0.70
N CYS A 88 11.33 -7.98 0.37
CA CYS A 88 10.59 -6.98 1.13
C CYS A 88 11.52 -5.96 1.82
N PHE A 89 12.64 -6.39 2.40
CA PHE A 89 13.59 -5.46 3.01
C PHE A 89 14.34 -4.60 2.01
N SER A 90 14.71 -5.14 0.83
CA SER A 90 15.36 -4.32 -0.21
C SER A 90 14.40 -3.27 -0.77
N VAL A 91 13.14 -3.63 -1.01
CA VAL A 91 12.10 -2.67 -1.42
C VAL A 91 11.86 -1.64 -0.31
N LEU A 92 11.77 -2.05 0.95
CA LEU A 92 11.60 -1.13 2.07
C LEU A 92 12.78 -0.14 2.17
N ALA A 93 14.02 -0.63 2.10
CA ALA A 93 15.22 0.20 2.15
C ALA A 93 15.25 1.20 0.99
N ALA A 94 14.98 0.74 -0.24
CA ALA A 94 14.90 1.61 -1.40
C ALA A 94 13.79 2.66 -1.25
N SER A 95 12.62 2.25 -0.75
CA SER A 95 11.46 3.13 -0.50
C SER A 95 11.79 4.23 0.49
N VAL A 96 12.44 3.90 1.62
CA VAL A 96 12.88 4.87 2.64
C VAL A 96 13.92 5.84 2.08
N VAL A 97 14.91 5.35 1.33
CA VAL A 97 15.93 6.20 0.70
C VAL A 97 15.30 7.16 -0.31
N LEU A 98 14.39 6.67 -1.16
CA LEU A 98 13.70 7.49 -2.15
C LEU A 98 12.75 8.50 -1.49
N ALA A 99 12.05 8.12 -0.43
CA ALA A 99 11.23 9.05 0.34
C ALA A 99 12.08 10.16 0.94
N PHE A 100 13.22 9.81 1.56
CA PHE A 100 14.16 10.80 2.10
C PHE A 100 14.69 11.75 1.01
N LEU A 101 15.04 11.22 -0.16
CA LEU A 101 15.48 12.03 -1.30
C LEU A 101 14.36 12.94 -1.82
N ALA A 102 13.12 12.45 -1.89
CA ALA A 102 11.96 13.26 -2.26
C ALA A 102 11.76 14.43 -1.29
N PHE A 103 11.87 14.20 0.02
CA PHE A 103 11.78 15.27 1.01
C PHE A 103 12.94 16.27 0.97
N ARG A 104 14.15 15.84 0.58
CA ARG A 104 15.33 16.72 0.49
C ARG A 104 15.41 17.52 -0.80
N LYS A 105 15.01 16.95 -1.94
CA LYS A 105 15.26 17.54 -3.27
C LYS A 105 14.05 18.21 -3.90
N VAL A 106 12.83 17.86 -3.49
CA VAL A 106 11.61 18.39 -4.10
C VAL A 106 11.07 19.51 -3.21
N GLU A 107 11.16 20.76 -3.70
CA GLU A 107 10.65 21.93 -2.97
C GLU A 107 9.12 21.96 -2.97
N ASP A 108 8.51 21.64 -4.10
CA ASP A 108 7.07 21.64 -4.25
C ASP A 108 6.40 20.56 -3.37
N ARG A 109 5.35 20.97 -2.65
CA ARG A 109 4.64 20.11 -1.69
C ARG A 109 3.78 19.08 -2.41
N ASP A 110 3.14 19.47 -3.50
CA ASP A 110 2.23 18.59 -4.24
C ASP A 110 3.02 17.49 -4.96
N THR A 111 4.16 17.86 -5.55
CA THR A 111 5.10 16.90 -6.14
C THR A 111 5.66 15.92 -5.10
N ARG A 112 5.97 16.36 -3.88
CA ARG A 112 6.37 15.45 -2.78
C ARG A 112 5.29 14.44 -2.43
N LEU A 113 4.05 14.90 -2.30
CA LEU A 113 2.91 14.03 -1.98
C LEU A 113 2.67 12.99 -3.06
N TYR A 114 2.80 13.39 -4.33
CA TYR A 114 2.75 12.47 -5.46
C TYR A 114 3.80 11.36 -5.34
N TRP A 115 5.07 11.71 -5.09
CA TRP A 115 6.14 10.70 -4.95
C TRP A 115 5.92 9.76 -3.76
N ILE A 116 5.46 10.29 -2.62
CA ILE A 116 5.12 9.46 -1.46
C ILE A 116 3.97 8.49 -1.79
N GLY A 117 2.96 8.95 -2.54
CA GLY A 117 1.89 8.09 -3.03
C GLY A 117 2.38 6.99 -3.98
N VAL A 118 3.28 7.32 -4.90
CA VAL A 118 3.91 6.35 -5.81
C VAL A 118 4.68 5.29 -5.02
N LEU A 119 5.50 5.69 -4.04
CA LEU A 119 6.25 4.76 -3.19
C LEU A 119 5.31 3.87 -2.37
N ALA A 120 4.25 4.42 -1.79
CA ALA A 120 3.24 3.65 -1.06
C ALA A 120 2.58 2.60 -1.96
N ASN A 121 2.29 2.95 -3.22
CA ASN A 121 1.69 2.05 -4.19
C ASN A 121 2.65 0.91 -4.59
N ILE A 122 3.92 1.22 -4.82
CA ILE A 122 4.96 0.22 -5.12
C ILE A 122 5.10 -0.77 -3.94
N ASN A 123 5.16 -0.25 -2.72
CA ASN A 123 5.23 -1.08 -1.50
C ASN A 123 3.99 -1.99 -1.42
N PHE A 124 2.79 -1.44 -1.64
CA PHE A 124 1.54 -2.19 -1.62
C PHE A 124 1.50 -3.31 -2.67
N TYR A 125 1.84 -3.01 -3.93
CA TYR A 125 1.88 -4.03 -4.98
C TYR A 125 2.92 -5.10 -4.73
N THR A 126 4.05 -4.76 -4.11
CA THR A 126 5.07 -5.74 -3.73
C THR A 126 4.50 -6.73 -2.70
N VAL A 127 3.84 -6.22 -1.65
CA VAL A 127 3.18 -7.07 -0.65
C VAL A 127 2.09 -7.92 -1.30
N LEU A 128 1.23 -7.31 -2.13
CA LEU A 128 0.14 -7.99 -2.81
C LEU A 128 0.65 -9.11 -3.73
N LEU A 129 1.71 -8.86 -4.51
CA LEU A 129 2.34 -9.85 -5.37
C LEU A 129 2.84 -11.03 -4.55
N MET A 130 3.50 -10.77 -3.41
CA MET A 130 4.03 -11.83 -2.56
C MET A 130 2.93 -12.68 -1.93
N PHE A 131 1.84 -12.07 -1.46
CA PHE A 131 0.66 -12.82 -1.02
C PHE A 131 0.02 -13.58 -2.19
N GLY A 132 0.01 -13.03 -3.40
CA GLY A 132 -0.41 -13.70 -4.61
C GLY A 132 0.43 -14.95 -4.92
N MET A 133 1.76 -14.89 -4.75
CA MET A 133 2.63 -16.05 -4.89
C MET A 133 2.23 -17.18 -3.93
N VAL A 134 1.84 -16.85 -2.71
CA VAL A 134 1.34 -17.83 -1.73
C VAL A 134 -0.03 -18.36 -2.15
N LEU A 135 -1.04 -17.50 -2.22
CA LEU A 135 -2.43 -17.92 -2.40
C LEU A 135 -2.65 -18.56 -3.79
N ILE A 136 -2.12 -17.92 -4.82
CA ILE A 136 -2.33 -18.36 -6.21
C ILE A 136 -1.25 -19.36 -6.60
N GLY A 137 0.03 -19.03 -6.37
CA GLY A 137 1.15 -19.86 -6.81
C GLY A 137 1.28 -21.16 -6.00
N PHE A 138 1.22 -21.08 -4.67
CA PHE A 138 1.44 -22.24 -3.80
C PHE A 138 0.18 -23.08 -3.59
N PHE A 139 -1.00 -22.47 -3.47
CA PHE A 139 -2.24 -23.20 -3.16
C PHE A 139 -3.19 -23.43 -4.36
N LEU A 140 -3.54 -22.39 -5.11
CA LEU A 140 -4.63 -22.46 -6.10
C LEU A 140 -4.20 -23.13 -7.42
N LEU A 141 -3.12 -22.66 -8.03
CA LEU A 141 -2.71 -23.11 -9.36
C LEU A 141 -2.30 -24.59 -9.43
N PRO A 142 -1.58 -25.16 -8.44
CA PRO A 142 -1.24 -26.59 -8.46
C PRO A 142 -2.48 -27.49 -8.45
N ARG A 143 -3.52 -27.09 -7.72
CA ARG A 143 -4.82 -27.78 -7.68
C ARG A 143 -5.54 -27.73 -9.02
N LEU A 144 -5.70 -26.53 -9.57
CA LEU A 144 -6.34 -26.33 -10.87
C LEU A 144 -5.63 -27.06 -12.01
N ALA A 145 -4.29 -27.07 -12.00
CA ALA A 145 -3.50 -27.71 -13.05
C ALA A 145 -3.60 -29.24 -13.07
N ASN A 146 -3.89 -29.85 -11.92
CA ASN A 146 -3.98 -31.30 -11.76
C ASN A 146 -5.42 -31.79 -11.54
N GLY A 147 -6.42 -30.89 -11.55
CA GLY A 147 -7.84 -31.25 -11.45
C GLY A 147 -8.27 -31.72 -10.06
N VAL A 148 -7.59 -31.23 -9.00
CA VAL A 148 -7.86 -31.53 -7.59
C VAL A 148 -8.66 -30.41 -6.94
#